data_AF-A0A7S2DN27-F1
#
_entry.id   AF-A0A7S2DN27-F1
#
_cell.length_a   1.000
_cell.length_b   1.000
_cell.length_c   1.000
_cell.angle_alpha   90.00
_cell.angle_beta   90.00
_cell.angle_gamma   90.00
#
_symmetry.space_group_name_H-M   'P 1'
#
loop_
_entity.id
_entity.type
_entity.pdbx_description
1 polymer ?
#
loop_
_entity_poly.entity_id
_entity_poly.type
_entity_poly.pdbx_seq_one_letter_code
_entity_poly.pdbx_strand_id
1 'polypeptide(L)'
;MRHKKKGGGRVVLDRCNATVADRAKWLQLAMTPADATAVHFTAGADVCKQRVMNRVDHPTIPFGTGERIVDTWNRQFVAPTEGEGFRRVIRVSSISEANALLRSWGGGLINPAAAIVGGGGANKARLKLSKRAMAARRSK
;
A
#
# COMPACT_ATOMS: atom_id res chain seq x y z
N MET A 1 -7.06 1.84 -35.64
CA MET A 1 -6.30 2.38 -34.49
C MET A 1 -5.78 1.24 -33.64
N ARG A 2 -4.46 1.01 -33.59
CA ARG A 2 -3.85 0.01 -32.69
C ARG A 2 -3.52 0.68 -31.36
N HIS A 3 -4.17 0.27 -30.27
CA HIS A 3 -3.72 0.65 -28.93
C HIS A 3 -2.37 -0.04 -28.66
N LYS A 4 -1.29 0.73 -28.54
CA LYS A 4 -0.02 0.27 -28.00
C LYS A 4 -0.29 -0.21 -26.56
N LYS A 5 -0.23 -1.53 -26.31
CA LYS A 5 -0.17 -2.05 -24.93
C LYS A 5 1.07 -1.45 -24.28
N LYS A 6 0.89 -0.53 -23.32
CA LYS A 6 1.96 -0.19 -22.37
C LYS A 6 2.31 -1.49 -21.64
N GLY A 7 3.60 -1.79 -21.49
CA GLY A 7 4.10 -3.02 -20.88
C GLY A 7 3.41 -3.36 -19.55
N GLY A 8 3.25 -4.66 -19.27
CA GLY A 8 2.47 -5.18 -18.14
C GLY A 8 2.90 -4.56 -16.82
N GLY A 9 2.06 -3.67 -16.29
CA GLY A 9 2.27 -3.06 -14.98
C GLY A 9 1.97 -4.05 -13.86
N ARG A 10 2.70 -3.95 -12.76
CA ARG A 10 2.34 -4.63 -11.51
C ARG A 10 1.24 -3.83 -10.81
N VAL A 11 0.30 -4.53 -10.18
CA VAL A 11 -0.81 -3.93 -9.43
C VAL A 11 -0.66 -4.28 -7.96
N VAL A 12 -0.90 -3.30 -7.09
CA VAL A 12 -0.99 -3.51 -5.63
C VAL A 12 -2.44 -3.36 -5.22
N LEU A 13 -2.95 -4.36 -4.49
CA LEU A 13 -4.27 -4.31 -3.87
C LEU A 13 -4.10 -3.90 -2.40
N ASP A 14 -4.32 -2.62 -2.11
CA ASP A 14 -4.20 -2.05 -0.75
C ASP A 14 -5.53 -2.18 0.02
N ARG A 15 -5.75 -3.35 0.60
CA ARG A 15 -6.92 -3.70 1.42
C ARG A 15 -6.49 -4.58 2.59
N CYS A 16 -7.32 -4.65 3.63
CA CYS A 16 -7.06 -5.54 4.77
C CYS A 16 -7.07 -7.04 4.41
N ASN A 17 -7.92 -7.44 3.44
CA ASN A 17 -7.98 -8.81 2.91
C ASN A 17 -7.99 -9.90 4.01
N ALA A 18 -8.79 -9.66 5.07
CA ALA A 18 -8.70 -10.40 6.32
C ALA A 18 -9.11 -11.87 6.21
N THR A 19 -10.01 -12.21 5.29
CA THR A 19 -10.55 -13.58 5.15
C THR A 19 -10.08 -14.26 3.87
N VAL A 20 -10.03 -15.60 3.90
CA VAL A 20 -9.75 -16.44 2.72
C VAL A 20 -10.75 -16.13 1.59
N ALA A 21 -12.03 -15.98 1.91
CA ALA A 21 -13.08 -15.70 0.93
C ALA A 21 -12.91 -14.34 0.23
N ASP A 22 -12.42 -13.30 0.92
CA ASP A 22 -12.13 -12.01 0.30
C ASP A 22 -10.96 -12.13 -0.68
N ARG A 23 -9.88 -12.82 -0.29
CA ARG A 23 -8.70 -13.06 -1.14
C ARG A 23 -9.02 -13.90 -2.36
N ALA A 24 -9.85 -14.94 -2.21
CA ALA A 24 -10.28 -15.80 -3.32
C ALA A 24 -10.98 -15.00 -4.44
N LYS A 25 -11.84 -14.04 -4.09
CA LYS A 25 -12.50 -13.17 -5.08
C LYS A 25 -11.50 -12.38 -5.91
N TRP A 26 -10.46 -11.84 -5.28
CA TRP A 26 -9.44 -11.05 -5.98
C TRP A 26 -8.53 -11.91 -6.86
N LEU A 27 -8.15 -13.09 -6.37
CA LEU A 27 -7.38 -14.05 -7.17
C LEU A 27 -8.13 -14.47 -8.44
N GLN A 28 -9.45 -14.68 -8.34
CA GLN A 28 -10.30 -15.00 -9.48
C GLN A 28 -10.41 -13.85 -10.49
N LEU A 29 -10.51 -12.60 -10.03
CA LEU A 29 -10.74 -11.44 -10.90
C LEU A 29 -9.48 -10.94 -11.63
N ALA A 30 -8.32 -10.96 -10.96
CA ALA A 30 -7.19 -10.14 -11.37
C ALA A 30 -5.96 -10.92 -11.84
N MET A 31 -5.89 -12.24 -11.61
CA MET A 31 -4.62 -12.97 -11.63
C MET A 31 -4.70 -14.24 -12.49
N THR A 32 -4.95 -14.07 -13.78
CA THR A 32 -4.84 -15.14 -14.78
C THR A 32 -3.82 -14.76 -15.87
N PRO A 33 -2.63 -15.40 -15.92
CA PRO A 33 -2.16 -16.49 -15.05
C PRO A 33 -1.82 -16.02 -13.62
N ALA A 34 -1.86 -16.95 -12.67
CA ALA A 34 -1.70 -16.70 -11.24
C ALA A 34 -0.25 -16.38 -10.85
N ASP A 35 0.15 -15.11 -10.98
CA ASP A 35 1.43 -14.58 -10.48
C ASP A 35 1.24 -13.69 -9.22
N ALA A 36 0.19 -13.96 -8.45
CA ALA A 36 -0.17 -13.19 -7.27
C ALA A 36 0.80 -13.48 -6.11
N THR A 37 1.33 -12.43 -5.48
CA THR A 37 2.09 -12.55 -4.23
C THR A 37 1.29 -11.91 -3.09
N ALA A 38 1.06 -12.66 -2.01
CA ALA A 38 0.48 -12.10 -0.78
C ALA A 38 1.59 -11.53 0.09
N VAL A 39 1.41 -10.30 0.59
CA VAL A 39 2.28 -9.70 1.61
C VAL A 39 1.53 -9.70 2.94
N HIS A 40 1.98 -10.50 3.88
CA HIS A 40 1.43 -10.62 5.22
C HIS A 40 2.25 -9.78 6.19
N PHE A 41 1.73 -8.63 6.59
CA PHE A 41 2.31 -7.83 7.68
C PHE A 41 1.98 -8.48 9.03
N THR A 42 3.00 -8.93 9.76
CA THR A 42 2.82 -9.70 11.00
C THR A 42 2.80 -8.82 12.26
N ALA A 43 2.49 -7.54 12.12
CA ALA A 43 2.37 -6.65 13.27
C ALA A 43 1.18 -7.06 14.13
N GLY A 44 1.39 -7.16 15.45
CA GLY A 44 0.33 -7.51 16.40
C GLY A 44 -0.79 -6.46 16.45
N ALA A 45 -1.98 -6.88 16.88
CA ALA A 45 -3.15 -6.02 16.99
C ALA A 45 -2.89 -4.77 17.85
N ASP A 46 -2.15 -4.91 18.95
CA ASP A 46 -1.83 -3.79 19.85
C ASP A 46 -0.97 -2.71 19.18
N VAL A 47 0.00 -3.13 18.36
CA VAL A 47 0.81 -2.21 17.54
C VAL A 47 -0.08 -1.49 16.52
N CYS A 48 -1.02 -2.20 15.90
CA CYS A 48 -1.98 -1.61 14.97
C CYS A 48 -2.94 -0.62 15.66
N LYS A 49 -3.38 -0.92 16.89
CA LYS A 49 -4.19 -0.01 17.72
C LYS A 49 -3.42 1.26 18.05
N GLN A 50 -2.19 1.13 18.54
CA GLN A 50 -1.33 2.28 18.81
C GLN A 50 -1.14 3.14 17.56
N ARG A 51 -0.93 2.52 16.39
CA ARG A 51 -0.78 3.25 15.12
C ARG A 51 -2.04 3.97 14.69
N VAL A 52 -3.22 3.36 14.79
CA VAL A 52 -4.47 4.00 14.35
C VAL A 52 -4.88 5.14 15.28
N MET A 53 -4.70 4.98 16.59
CA MET A 53 -5.03 6.02 17.57
C MET A 53 -4.13 7.26 17.40
N ASN A 54 -2.86 7.05 17.04
CA ASN A 54 -1.91 8.14 16.79
C ASN A 54 -1.96 8.68 15.35
N ARG A 55 -2.86 8.16 14.49
CA ARG A 55 -2.97 8.62 13.11
C ARG A 55 -3.70 9.96 13.05
N VAL A 56 -3.00 10.98 12.57
CA VAL A 56 -3.58 12.29 12.27
C VAL A 56 -4.19 12.31 10.86
N ASP A 57 -5.17 13.19 10.64
CA ASP A 57 -5.73 13.52 9.33
C ASP A 57 -6.35 12.34 8.54
N HIS A 58 -6.96 11.36 9.23
CA HIS A 58 -7.73 10.33 8.53
C HIS A 58 -9.10 10.87 8.07
N PRO A 59 -9.50 10.69 6.80
CA PRO A 59 -10.71 11.31 6.26
C PRO A 59 -12.01 10.85 6.93
N THR A 60 -12.02 9.68 7.57
CA THR A 60 -13.24 9.05 8.12
C THR A 60 -13.09 8.51 9.54
N ILE A 61 -11.92 8.63 10.17
CA ILE A 61 -11.66 8.11 11.52
C ILE A 61 -11.14 9.27 12.37
N PRO A 62 -11.89 9.72 13.39
CA PRO A 62 -11.42 10.78 14.28
C PRO A 62 -10.10 10.41 14.96
N PHE A 63 -9.27 11.41 15.22
CA PHE A 63 -8.03 11.24 15.98
C PHE A 63 -8.30 10.60 17.35
N GLY A 64 -7.40 9.73 17.82
CA GLY A 64 -7.55 9.02 19.09
C GLY A 64 -8.59 7.89 19.07
N THR A 65 -9.19 7.58 17.92
CA THR A 65 -10.18 6.51 17.77
C THR A 65 -9.69 5.40 16.82
N GLY A 66 -10.53 4.39 16.56
CA GLY A 66 -10.25 3.35 15.56
C GLY A 66 -9.78 2.01 16.13
N GLU A 67 -9.54 1.90 17.43
CA GLU A 67 -9.19 0.63 18.08
C GLU A 67 -10.23 -0.48 17.81
N ARG A 68 -11.52 -0.15 17.89
CA ARG A 68 -12.63 -1.09 17.64
C ARG A 68 -12.65 -1.61 16.21
N ILE A 69 -12.16 -0.80 15.26
CA ILE A 69 -12.01 -1.20 13.85
C ILE A 69 -10.92 -2.27 13.77
N VAL A 70 -9.77 -2.03 14.40
CA VAL A 70 -8.67 -3.01 14.48
C VAL A 70 -9.13 -4.31 15.13
N ASP A 71 -9.87 -4.24 16.25
CA ASP A 71 -10.42 -5.42 16.91
C ASP A 71 -11.35 -6.23 16.01
N THR A 72 -12.17 -5.55 15.22
CA THR A 72 -13.11 -6.20 14.30
C THR A 72 -12.36 -6.95 13.20
N TRP A 73 -11.35 -6.32 12.59
CA TRP A 73 -10.53 -6.98 11.58
C TRP A 73 -9.69 -8.11 12.16
N ASN A 74 -9.13 -7.95 13.35
CA ASN A 74 -8.34 -8.97 14.01
C ASN A 74 -9.16 -10.24 14.31
N ARG A 75 -10.42 -10.09 14.72
CA ARG A 75 -11.33 -11.24 14.93
C ARG A 75 -11.63 -12.03 13.66
N GLN A 76 -11.63 -11.37 12.50
CA GLN A 76 -11.91 -12.00 11.21
C GLN A 76 -10.65 -12.50 10.49
N PHE A 77 -9.47 -12.16 11.01
CA PHE A 77 -8.22 -12.36 10.30
C PHE A 77 -7.83 -13.83 10.25
N VAL A 78 -7.52 -14.30 9.04
CA VAL A 78 -6.90 -15.59 8.76
C VAL A 78 -5.65 -15.34 7.93
N ALA A 79 -4.50 -15.78 8.45
CA ALA A 79 -3.22 -15.61 7.78
C ALA A 79 -3.24 -16.24 6.37
N PRO A 80 -2.66 -15.57 5.35
CA PRO A 80 -2.65 -16.10 4.00
C PRO A 80 -1.73 -17.32 3.88
N THR A 81 -2.11 -18.25 3.02
CA THR A 81 -1.32 -19.45 2.69
C THR A 81 -1.20 -19.65 1.18
N GLU A 82 -0.16 -20.36 0.74
CA GLU A 82 0.01 -20.67 -0.69
C GLU A 82 -1.11 -21.59 -1.23
N GLY A 83 -1.75 -22.36 -0.36
CA GLY A 83 -2.90 -23.20 -0.70
C GLY A 83 -4.13 -22.43 -1.20
N GLU A 84 -4.15 -21.10 -1.07
CA GLU A 84 -5.19 -20.24 -1.63
C GLU A 84 -4.99 -19.92 -3.13
N GLY A 85 -3.85 -20.30 -3.71
CA GLY A 85 -3.50 -20.02 -5.11
C GLY A 85 -2.55 -18.84 -5.31
N PHE A 86 -1.92 -18.34 -4.25
CA PHE A 86 -0.81 -17.39 -4.37
C PHE A 86 0.44 -18.10 -4.87
N ARG A 87 1.20 -17.46 -5.78
CA ARG A 87 2.52 -17.95 -6.18
C ARG A 87 3.49 -17.96 -4.99
N ARG A 88 3.35 -16.99 -4.09
CA ARG A 88 4.18 -16.85 -2.89
C ARG A 88 3.44 -16.07 -1.81
N VAL A 89 3.67 -16.45 -0.56
CA VAL A 89 3.31 -15.64 0.61
C VAL A 89 4.58 -15.12 1.28
N ILE A 90 4.71 -13.79 1.41
CA ILE A 90 5.85 -13.14 2.06
C ILE A 90 5.39 -12.55 3.39
N ARG A 91 6.06 -12.93 4.47
CA ARG A 91 5.83 -12.37 5.81
C ARG A 91 6.74 -11.17 6.02
N VAL A 92 6.20 -10.09 6.57
CA VAL A 92 6.91 -8.85 6.85
C VAL A 92 6.61 -8.42 8.28
N SER A 93 7.63 -8.44 9.13
CA SER A 93 7.54 -8.15 10.57
C SER A 93 8.02 -6.75 10.92
N SER A 94 8.80 -6.11 10.03
CA SER A 94 9.42 -4.81 10.30
C SER A 94 9.41 -3.87 9.09
N ILE A 95 9.60 -2.57 9.36
CA ILE A 95 9.76 -1.55 8.31
C ILE A 95 11.02 -1.83 7.47
N SER A 96 12.08 -2.36 8.08
CA SER A 96 13.31 -2.72 7.36
C SER A 96 13.06 -3.82 6.32
N GLU A 97 12.31 -4.86 6.70
CA GLU A 97 11.89 -5.93 5.80
C GLU A 97 10.95 -5.42 4.70
N ALA A 98 10.00 -4.55 5.05
CA ALA A 98 9.13 -3.91 4.06
C ALA A 98 9.94 -3.13 3.02
N ASN A 99 10.94 -2.37 3.47
CA ASN A 99 11.86 -1.63 2.61
C ASN A 99 12.73 -2.55 1.75
N ALA A 100 13.23 -3.66 2.30
CA ALA A 100 13.99 -4.64 1.54
C ALA A 100 13.14 -5.28 0.44
N LEU A 101 11.89 -5.63 0.76
CA LEU A 101 10.93 -6.17 -0.20
C LEU A 101 10.63 -5.17 -1.31
N LEU A 102 10.33 -3.92 -0.98
CA LEU A 102 10.09 -2.87 -1.96
C LEU A 102 11.28 -2.67 -2.90
N ARG A 103 12.51 -2.65 -2.36
CA ARG A 103 13.74 -2.56 -3.17
C ARG A 103 13.87 -3.73 -4.14
N SER A 104 13.61 -4.96 -3.67
CA SER A 104 13.64 -6.16 -4.53
C SER A 104 12.64 -6.11 -5.69
N TRP A 105 11.59 -5.29 -5.56
CA TRP A 105 10.57 -5.08 -6.59
C TRP A 105 10.82 -3.85 -7.46
N GLY A 106 11.91 -3.12 -7.23
CA GLY A 106 12.25 -1.89 -7.95
C GLY A 106 11.54 -0.64 -7.41
N GLY A 107 10.97 -0.70 -6.20
CA GLY A 107 10.36 0.43 -5.50
C GLY A 107 11.37 1.27 -4.72
N GLY A 108 10.99 2.52 -4.42
CA GLY A 108 11.77 3.43 -3.57
C GLY A 108 11.68 3.11 -2.07
N LEU A 109 12.52 3.76 -1.26
CA LEU A 109 12.55 3.60 0.19
C LEU A 109 11.33 4.24 0.86
N ILE A 110 10.71 3.55 1.82
CA ILE A 110 9.85 4.16 2.84
C ILE A 110 10.76 4.79 3.89
N ASN A 111 10.79 6.12 3.93
CA ASN A 111 11.43 6.85 5.02
C ASN A 111 10.51 6.78 6.26
N PRO A 112 10.97 6.22 7.40
CA PRO A 112 10.15 6.13 8.61
C PRO A 112 9.68 7.51 9.10
N ALA A 113 10.45 8.58 8.87
CA ALA A 113 10.06 9.95 9.22
C ALA A 113 8.98 10.56 8.30
N ALA A 114 8.83 10.03 7.08
CA ALA A 114 7.82 10.50 6.13
C ALA A 114 6.49 9.73 6.23
N ALA A 115 6.51 8.51 6.81
CA ALA A 115 5.32 7.67 6.95
C ALA A 115 4.42 8.03 8.16
N ILE A 116 4.96 8.77 9.14
CA ILE A 116 4.20 9.33 10.28
C ILE A 116 3.41 10.58 9.92
N VAL A 117 3.79 11.27 8.83
CA VAL A 117 2.99 12.38 8.29
C VAL A 117 2.00 11.75 7.32
N GLY A 118 0.70 11.93 7.60
CA GLY A 118 -0.39 11.20 7.00
C GLY A 118 -0.35 11.11 5.47
N GLY A 119 -1.05 10.09 4.96
CA GLY A 119 -1.47 9.97 3.56
C GLY A 119 -2.42 11.10 3.16
N GLY A 120 -1.94 12.33 3.18
CA GLY A 120 -2.46 13.42 2.38
C GLY A 120 -2.07 13.15 0.94
N GLY A 121 -3.08 13.01 0.08
CA GLY A 121 -2.89 12.75 -1.34
C GLY A 121 -1.78 13.61 -1.91
N ALA A 122 -0.93 13.00 -2.73
CA ALA A 122 0.08 13.70 -3.52
C ALA A 122 -0.62 14.77 -4.36
N ASN A 123 -0.77 15.96 -3.78
CA ASN A 123 -1.49 17.03 -4.39
C ASN A 123 -0.62 17.55 -5.53
N LYS A 124 -1.22 17.60 -6.72
CA LYS A 124 -0.65 18.06 -7.97
C LYS A 124 -0.19 19.53 -7.85
N ALA A 125 0.93 19.79 -7.19
CA ALA A 125 1.45 21.16 -7.03
C ALA A 125 2.96 21.29 -7.20
N ARG A 126 3.73 20.19 -7.34
CA ARG A 126 5.19 20.26 -7.47
C ARG A 126 5.76 20.03 -8.87
N LEU A 127 4.93 20.17 -9.91
CA LEU A 127 5.38 20.22 -11.31
C LEU A 127 4.84 21.45 -12.05
N LYS A 128 4.72 22.58 -11.37
CA LYS A 128 4.47 23.90 -11.99
C LYS A 128 5.46 24.99 -11.59
N LEU A 129 6.60 24.63 -11.00
CA LEU A 129 7.67 25.60 -10.68
C LEU A 129 8.91 25.48 -11.59
N SER A 130 8.91 24.64 -12.63
CA SER A 130 10.03 24.53 -13.59
C SER A 130 9.72 25.01 -15.01
N LYS A 131 8.51 25.52 -15.29
CA LYS A 131 8.17 26.10 -16.61
C LYS A 131 7.96 27.62 -16.63
N ARG A 132 7.96 28.30 -15.48
CA ARG A 132 7.96 29.78 -15.41
C ARG A 132 9.36 30.40 -15.29
N ALA A 133 10.37 29.65 -14.88
CA ALA A 133 11.75 30.14 -14.81
C ALA A 133 12.51 30.11 -16.15
N MET A 134 11.99 29.43 -17.19
CA MET A 134 12.64 29.32 -18.50
C MET A 134 12.01 30.17 -19.61
N ALA A 135 10.99 30.98 -19.29
CA ALA A 135 10.36 31.92 -20.23
C ALA A 135 10.84 33.37 -20.04
N ALA A 136 11.65 33.67 -19.02
CA ALA A 136 12.14 35.02 -18.71
C ALA A 136 13.60 35.29 -19.13
N ARG A 137 14.22 34.40 -19.95
CA ARG A 137 15.59 34.59 -20.49
C ARG A 137 15.67 34.71 -22.02
N ARG A 138 14.55 35.01 -22.68
CA ARG A 138 14.50 35.40 -24.10
C ARG A 138 13.64 36.64 -24.27
N SER A 139 14.09 37.76 -23.71
CA SER A 139 13.72 39.10 -24.16
C SER A 139 14.65 40.11 -23.48
N LYS A 140 15.85 40.22 -24.03
CA LYS A 140 16.65 41.44 -24.25
C LYS A 140 18.01 41.00 -24.78
#